data_AF-A0A2S7ISD7-F1
#
_entry.id   AF-A0A2S7ISD7-F1
#
_cell.length_a   1.000
_cell.length_b   1.000
_cell.length_c   1.000
_cell.angle_alpha   90.00
_cell.angle_beta   90.00
_cell.angle_gamma   90.00
#
_symmetry.space_group_name_H-M   'P 1'
#
loop_
_entity.id
_entity.type
_entity.pdbx_description
1 polymer ?
#
loop_
_entity_poly.entity_id
_entity_poly.type
_entity_poly.pdbx_seq_one_letter_code
_entity_poly.pdbx_strand_id
1 'polypeptide(L)'
;MFYHIVQPAYWSTLEEATPYTPETFAAEGFIHLSTQEQVAGVLERYYAGVRPLLLLHLDETRFSAPLRYEASTGGELFPHLYGPLNRDAIVQIETLPEV
;
A
#
# COMPACT_ATOMS: atom_id res chain seq x y z
N MET A 1 -12.01 2.73 -3.26
CA MET A 1 -10.71 3.31 -2.85
C MET A 1 -9.95 2.31 -2.02
N PHE A 2 -8.64 2.21 -2.23
CA PHE A 2 -7.72 1.38 -1.44
C PHE A 2 -6.54 2.17 -0.92
N TYR A 3 -5.83 1.59 0.03
CA TYR A 3 -4.73 2.25 0.72
C TYR A 3 -3.48 1.37 0.75
N HIS A 4 -2.32 2.01 0.60
CA HIS A 4 -1.03 1.36 0.79
C HIS A 4 -0.14 2.26 1.65
N ILE A 5 0.59 1.66 2.60
CA ILE A 5 1.50 2.37 3.49
C ILE A 5 2.93 2.12 3.03
N VAL A 6 3.71 3.19 2.90
CA VAL A 6 5.11 3.10 2.50
C VAL A 6 5.97 4.06 3.32
N GLN A 7 7.20 3.67 3.62
CA GLN A 7 8.16 4.56 4.27
C GLN A 7 8.66 5.63 3.29
N PRO A 8 8.75 6.91 3.69
CA PRO A 8 9.24 7.98 2.81
C PRO A 8 10.65 7.71 2.27
N ALA A 9 11.52 7.11 3.08
CA ALA A 9 12.87 6.74 2.68
C ALA A 9 12.85 5.79 1.48
N TYR A 10 12.06 4.72 1.53
CA TYR A 10 11.92 3.78 0.41
C TYR A 10 11.27 4.46 -0.81
N TRP A 11 10.16 5.17 -0.59
CA TRP A 11 9.44 5.88 -1.65
C TRP A 11 10.35 6.80 -2.47
N SER A 12 11.23 7.53 -1.79
CA SER A 12 12.17 8.47 -2.43
C SER A 12 13.24 7.81 -3.32
N THR A 13 13.47 6.51 -3.17
CA THR A 13 14.41 5.77 -4.03
C THR A 13 13.81 5.36 -5.37
N LEU A 14 12.48 5.44 -5.49
CA LEU A 14 11.76 4.97 -6.65
C LEU A 14 11.59 6.08 -7.68
N GLU A 15 11.86 5.76 -8.95
CA GLU A 15 11.65 6.67 -10.05
C GLU A 15 10.15 6.94 -10.29
N GLU A 16 9.77 8.20 -10.46
CA GLU A 16 8.36 8.59 -10.68
C GLU A 16 7.79 8.02 -11.98
N ALA A 17 8.65 7.76 -12.98
CA ALA A 17 8.23 7.26 -14.29
C ALA A 17 7.95 5.74 -14.32
N THR A 18 8.26 5.00 -13.25
CA THR A 18 8.10 3.54 -13.20
C THR A 18 6.90 3.15 -12.35
N PRO A 19 6.20 2.04 -12.68
CA PRO A 19 5.21 1.45 -11.79
C PRO A 19 5.80 1.16 -10.41
N TYR A 20 5.01 1.41 -9.37
CA TYR A 20 5.40 1.20 -7.99
C TYR A 20 5.34 -0.28 -7.60
N THR A 21 6.36 -0.74 -6.87
CA THR A 21 6.36 -2.03 -6.16
C THR A 21 6.99 -1.85 -4.78
N PRO A 22 6.45 -2.44 -3.70
CA PRO A 22 7.10 -2.47 -2.40
C PRO A 22 8.34 -3.39 -2.40
N GLU A 23 9.21 -3.25 -1.40
CA GLU A 23 10.41 -4.09 -1.22
C GLU A 23 10.09 -5.59 -1.18
N THR A 24 8.93 -5.95 -0.64
CA THR A 24 8.49 -7.34 -0.48
C THR A 24 7.96 -7.95 -1.77
N PHE A 25 7.69 -7.15 -2.81
CA PHE A 25 7.00 -7.59 -4.02
C PHE A 25 7.69 -8.75 -4.74
N ALA A 26 9.03 -8.74 -4.81
CA ALA A 26 9.77 -9.81 -5.47
C ALA A 26 9.66 -11.17 -4.75
N ALA A 27 9.41 -11.15 -3.44
CA ALA A 27 9.24 -12.36 -2.63
C ALA A 27 7.77 -12.80 -2.51
N GLU A 28 6.85 -11.85 -2.39
CA GLU A 28 5.41 -12.11 -2.15
C GLU A 28 4.60 -12.23 -3.44
N GLY A 29 4.98 -11.51 -4.50
CA GLY A 29 4.29 -11.51 -5.79
C GLY A 29 3.03 -10.65 -5.86
N PHE A 30 2.71 -9.90 -4.81
CA PHE A 30 1.58 -8.98 -4.75
C PHE A 30 1.88 -7.78 -3.82
N ILE A 31 1.05 -6.74 -3.89
CA ILE A 31 1.12 -5.57 -3.02
C ILE A 31 -0.01 -5.65 -1.99
N HIS A 32 0.34 -5.58 -0.71
CA HIS A 32 -0.64 -5.48 0.37
C HIS A 32 -1.36 -4.14 0.33
N LEU A 33 -2.67 -4.16 0.12
CA LEU A 33 -3.54 -3.00 0.24
C LEU A 33 -4.43 -3.12 1.48
N SER A 34 -5.11 -2.05 1.82
CA SER A 34 -6.09 -1.99 2.91
C SER A 34 -7.34 -1.24 2.44
N THR A 35 -8.51 -1.61 2.97
CA THR A 35 -9.67 -0.70 2.95
C THR A 35 -9.48 0.43 3.96
N GLN A 36 -10.35 1.45 3.92
CA GLN A 36 -10.31 2.58 4.85
C GLN A 36 -10.33 2.11 6.32
N GLU A 37 -11.22 1.19 6.64
CA GLU A 37 -11.47 0.67 7.98
C GLU A 37 -10.28 -0.13 8.51
N GLN A 38 -9.47 -0.69 7.60
CA GLN A 38 -8.31 -1.52 7.91
C GLN A 38 -7.05 -0.70 8.21
N VAL A 39 -6.93 0.53 7.69
CA VAL A 39 -5.71 1.35 7.79
C VAL A 39 -5.26 1.53 9.24
N ALA A 40 -6.18 1.88 10.14
CA ALA A 40 -5.84 2.13 11.55
C ALA A 40 -5.26 0.88 12.23
N GLY A 41 -5.88 -0.30 11.99
CA GLY A 41 -5.39 -1.57 12.54
C GLY A 41 -4.06 -2.01 11.96
N VAL A 42 -3.80 -1.74 10.67
CA VAL A 42 -2.51 -2.02 10.04
C VAL A 42 -1.41 -1.12 10.60
N LEU A 43 -1.68 0.17 10.77
CA LEU A 43 -0.75 1.12 11.38
C LEU A 43 -0.39 0.71 12.81
N GLU A 44 -1.36 0.28 13.61
CA GLU A 44 -1.13 -0.19 14.97
C GLU A 44 -0.31 -1.50 15.02
N ARG A 45 -0.65 -2.49 14.18
CA ARG A 45 -0.02 -3.82 14.24
C ARG A 45 1.39 -3.86 13.66
N TYR A 46 1.62 -3.16 12.56
CA TYR A 46 2.85 -3.31 11.76
C TYR A 46 3.75 -2.07 11.77
N TYR A 47 3.19 -0.91 12.11
CA TYR A 47 3.90 0.38 12.06
C TYR A 47 3.86 1.16 13.38
N ALA A 48 3.64 0.46 14.50
CA ALA A 48 3.72 1.07 15.83
C ALA A 48 5.13 1.63 16.07
N GLY A 49 5.20 2.91 16.42
CA GLY A 49 6.48 3.61 16.63
C GLY A 49 7.27 3.90 15.34
N VAL A 50 6.76 3.55 14.17
CA VAL A 50 7.40 3.82 12.88
C VAL A 50 6.74 5.03 12.23
N ARG A 51 7.43 6.17 12.27
CA ARG A 51 7.05 7.42 11.59
C ARG A 51 8.31 8.17 11.13
N PRO A 52 8.20 9.06 10.13
CA PRO A 52 7.02 9.37 9.33
C PRO A 52 6.63 8.24 8.35
N LEU A 53 5.38 8.24 7.88
CA LEU A 53 4.89 7.32 6.84
C LEU A 53 4.18 8.07 5.73
N LEU A 54 4.06 7.46 4.56
CA LEU A 54 3.15 7.90 3.51
C LEU A 54 1.98 6.92 3.39
N LEU A 55 0.77 7.46 3.30
CA LEU A 55 -0.43 6.74 2.95
C LEU A 55 -0.78 7.07 1.50
N LEU A 56 -0.66 6.09 0.62
CA LEU A 56 -1.07 6.19 -0.78
C LEU A 56 -2.57 5.90 -0.86
N HIS A 57 -3.33 6.84 -1.43
CA HIS A 57 -4.75 6.70 -1.73
C HIS A 57 -4.89 6.24 -3.17
N LEU A 58 -5.56 5.10 -3.37
CA LEU A 58 -5.58 4.38 -4.63
C LEU A 58 -6.99 4.27 -5.20
N ASP A 59 -7.14 4.58 -6.48
CA ASP A 59 -8.38 4.42 -7.25
C ASP A 59 -8.36 3.09 -8.00
N GLU A 60 -9.14 2.11 -7.54
CA GLU A 60 -9.18 0.77 -8.13
C GLU A 60 -9.66 0.75 -9.59
N THR A 61 -10.40 1.76 -10.03
CA THR A 61 -10.90 1.80 -11.41
C THR A 61 -9.78 1.97 -12.43
N ARG A 62 -8.58 2.33 -11.95
CA ARG A 62 -7.38 2.55 -12.75
C ARG A 62 -6.37 1.41 -12.64
N PHE A 63 -6.62 0.38 -11.85
CA PHE A 63 -5.64 -0.70 -11.67
C PHE A 63 -5.40 -1.44 -12.98
N SER A 64 -4.13 -1.54 -13.37
CA SER A 64 -3.69 -2.39 -14.49
C SER A 64 -3.47 -3.85 -14.09
N ALA A 65 -3.53 -4.16 -12.79
CA ALA A 65 -3.28 -5.49 -12.23
C ALA A 65 -4.50 -6.02 -11.45
N PRO A 66 -4.67 -7.35 -11.33
CA PRO A 66 -5.87 -7.92 -10.71
C PRO A 66 -5.95 -7.74 -9.19
N LEU A 67 -7.14 -7.29 -8.77
CA LEU A 67 -7.72 -7.25 -7.43
C LEU A 67 -8.01 -8.63 -6.81
N ARG A 68 -7.42 -9.05 -5.68
CA ARG A 68 -7.90 -10.24 -4.93
C ARG A 68 -8.05 -9.97 -3.45
N TYR A 69 -9.10 -10.51 -2.84
CA TYR A 69 -9.28 -10.51 -1.40
C TYR A 69 -8.88 -11.86 -0.82
N GLU A 70 -7.93 -11.86 0.10
CA GLU A 70 -7.41 -13.09 0.69
C GLU A 70 -7.31 -12.95 2.21
N ALA A 71 -7.48 -14.08 2.91
CA ALA A 71 -7.42 -14.08 4.36
C ALA A 71 -5.99 -13.77 4.83
N SER A 72 -5.88 -12.78 5.70
CA SER A 72 -4.65 -12.45 6.42
C SER A 72 -4.69 -13.05 7.83
N THR A 73 -3.72 -12.65 8.65
CA THR A 73 -3.64 -13.07 10.06
C THR A 73 -4.93 -12.71 10.79
N GLY A 74 -5.59 -13.69 11.41
CA GLY A 74 -6.87 -13.50 12.11
C GLY A 74 -8.12 -13.73 11.23
N GLY A 75 -7.96 -14.13 9.97
CA GLY A 75 -9.08 -14.51 9.08
C GLY A 75 -9.80 -13.34 8.41
N GLU A 76 -9.37 -12.10 8.69
CA GLU A 76 -9.84 -10.91 7.99
C GLU A 76 -9.35 -10.90 6.53
N LEU A 77 -10.21 -10.54 5.58
CA LEU A 77 -9.86 -10.45 4.17
C LEU A 77 -9.17 -9.12 3.86
N PHE A 78 -7.97 -9.19 3.30
CA PHE A 78 -7.22 -8.02 2.82
C PHE A 78 -7.15 -8.01 1.28
N PRO A 79 -7.23 -6.81 0.67
CA PRO A 79 -7.02 -6.66 -0.75
C PRO A 79 -5.53 -6.78 -1.10
N HIS A 80 -5.20 -7.61 -2.08
CA HIS A 80 -3.88 -7.81 -2.64
C HIS A 80 -3.90 -7.48 -4.13
N LEU A 81 -3.00 -6.61 -4.57
CA LEU A 81 -2.83 -6.27 -5.99
C LEU A 81 -1.74 -7.16 -6.61
N TYR A 82 -2.12 -8.01 -7.55
CA TYR A 82 -1.24 -9.00 -8.16
C TYR A 82 -0.49 -8.43 -9.37
N GLY A 83 0.37 -7.46 -9.11
CA GLY A 83 1.21 -6.80 -10.11
C GLY A 83 1.76 -5.47 -9.63
N PRO A 84 2.66 -4.83 -10.40
CA PRO A 84 3.09 -3.47 -10.11
C PRO A 84 1.91 -2.50 -10.11
N LEU A 85 1.94 -1.54 -9.21
CA LEU A 85 0.94 -0.46 -9.13
C LEU A 85 1.27 0.62 -10.14
N ASN A 86 0.38 0.83 -11.11
CA ASN A 86 0.48 1.94 -12.06
C ASN A 86 0.33 3.29 -11.33
N ARG A 87 1.17 4.28 -11.67
CA ARG A 87 1.28 5.55 -10.95
C ARG A 87 0.00 6.40 -11.02
N ASP A 88 -0.74 6.33 -12.11
CA ASP A 88 -2.00 7.03 -12.33
C ASP A 88 -3.16 6.50 -11.46
N ALA A 89 -3.03 5.32 -10.85
CA ALA A 89 -3.93 4.83 -9.82
C ALA A 89 -3.69 5.50 -8.45
N ILE A 90 -2.54 6.16 -8.24
CA ILE A 90 -2.22 6.90 -7.01
C ILE A 90 -2.82 8.29 -7.14
N VAL A 91 -3.97 8.52 -6.52
CA VAL A 91 -4.72 9.78 -6.64
C VAL A 91 -4.35 10.81 -5.58
N GLN A 92 -3.80 10.35 -4.45
CA GLN A 92 -3.30 11.21 -3.39
C GLN A 92 -2.20 10.50 -2.60
N ILE A 93 -1.22 11.27 -2.13
CA ILE A 93 -0.19 10.84 -1.19
C ILE A 93 -0.34 11.68 0.05
N GLU A 94 -0.70 11.06 1.15
CA GLU A 94 -0.86 11.72 2.45
C GLU A 94 0.35 11.41 3.34
N THR A 95 0.97 12.45 3.89
CA THR A 95 2.03 12.29 4.89
C THR A 95 1.41 12.08 6.27
N LEU A 96 1.75 10.97 6.90
CA LEU A 96 1.46 10.71 8.31
C LEU A 96 2.69 11.16 9.12
N PRO A 97 2.60 12.30 9.82
CA PRO A 97 3.76 12.91 10.48
C PRO A 97 4.24 12.09 11.69
N GLU A 98 5.41 12.47 12.20
CA GLU A 98 5.88 12.04 13.52
C GLU A 98 4.88 12.45 14.61
N VAL A 99 4.75 11.60 15.63
CA VAL A 99 3.90 11.84 16.81
C VAL A 99 4.63 12.63 17.88
#